data_AF-A0A6G8IYQ3-F1
#
_entry.id   AF-A0A6G8IYQ3-F1
#
_cell.length_a   1.000
_cell.length_b   1.000
_cell.length_c   1.000
_cell.angle_alpha   90.00
_cell.angle_beta   90.00
_cell.angle_gamma   90.00
#
_symmetry.space_group_name_H-M   'P 1'
#
loop_
_entity.id
_entity.type
_entity.pdbx_description
1 polymer ?
#
loop_
_entity_poly.entity_id
_entity_poly.type
_entity_poly.pdbx_seq_one_letter_code
_entity_poly.pdbx_strand_id
1 'polypeptide(L)' 'MRKAKRKALRMSIFIVATFIVCWFPYYVIFTRKAFGDSEETYDATLLTVLTTIGQSNAVLNPIIYGAFHLCKV' A
#
# COMPACT_ATOMS: atom_id res chain seq x y z
N MET A 1 -18.67 -23.09 -4.92
CA MET A 1 -18.29 -21.92 -5.77
C MET A 1 -18.46 -20.55 -5.09
N ARG A 2 -19.65 -20.16 -4.59
CA ARG A 2 -19.89 -18.79 -4.05
C ARG A 2 -19.03 -18.40 -2.84
N LYS A 3 -18.76 -19.31 -1.90
CA LYS A 3 -17.88 -19.05 -0.73
C LYS A 3 -16.42 -18.79 -1.13
N ALA A 4 -15.87 -19.59 -2.05
CA ALA A 4 -14.50 -19.39 -2.56
C ALA A 4 -14.35 -18.04 -3.29
N LYS A 5 -15.34 -17.67 -4.13
CA LYS A 5 -15.36 -16.35 -4.79
C LYS A 5 -15.43 -15.19 -3.79
N ARG A 6 -16.25 -15.30 -2.74
CA ARG A 6 -16.33 -14.26 -1.69
C ARG A 6 -15.02 -14.11 -0.91
N LYS A 7 -14.35 -15.23 -0.61
CA LYS A 7 -13.03 -15.23 0.05
C LYS A 7 -11.97 -14.56 -0.81
N ALA A 8 -11.92 -14.91 -2.10
CA ALA A 8 -11.00 -14.29 -3.06
C ALA A 8 -11.25 -12.78 -3.17
N LEU A 9 -12.52 -12.35 -3.32
CA LEU A 9 -12.88 -10.93 -3.36
C LEU A 9 -12.43 -10.19 -2.09
N ARG A 10 -12.69 -10.77 -0.92
CA ARG A 10 -12.29 -10.14 0.34
C ARG A 10 -10.77 -10.01 0.42
N MET A 11 -10.02 -11.02 -0.01
CA MET A 11 -8.57 -10.97 -0.08
C MET A 11 -8.07 -9.87 -1.02
N SER A 12 -8.68 -9.72 -2.22
CA SER A 12 -8.35 -8.64 -3.14
C SER A 12 -8.60 -7.26 -2.53
N ILE A 13 -9.68 -7.08 -1.76
CA ILE A 13 -9.95 -5.81 -1.05
C ILE A 13 -8.82 -5.47 -0.08
N PHE A 14 -8.32 -6.44 0.69
CA PHE A 14 -7.18 -6.21 1.59
C PHE A 14 -5.91 -5.84 0.84
N ILE A 15 -5.60 -6.54 -0.26
CA ILE A 15 -4.41 -6.22 -1.08
C ILE A 15 -4.49 -4.77 -1.61
N VAL A 16 -5.66 -4.37 -2.15
CA VAL A 16 -5.86 -3.02 -2.67
C VAL A 16 -5.78 -1.97 -1.55
N ALA A 17 -6.40 -2.24 -0.40
CA ALA A 17 -6.35 -1.34 0.75
C ALA A 17 -4.93 -1.14 1.25
N THR A 18 -4.15 -2.22 1.37
CA THR A 18 -2.74 -2.17 1.76
C THR A 18 -1.90 -1.40 0.75
N PHE A 19 -2.11 -1.65 -0.54
CA PHE A 19 -1.43 -0.90 -1.61
C PHE A 19 -1.68 0.61 -1.47
N ILE A 20 -2.95 1.00 -1.30
CA ILE A 20 -3.32 2.40 -1.11
C ILE A 20 -2.63 2.97 0.12
N VAL A 21 -2.73 2.33 1.28
CA VAL A 21 -2.15 2.85 2.53
C VAL A 21 -0.62 3.01 2.43
N CYS A 22 0.08 2.06 1.82
CA CYS A 22 1.53 2.11 1.68
C CYS A 22 2.00 3.19 0.70
N TRP A 23 1.29 3.38 -0.41
CA TRP A 23 1.72 4.30 -1.48
C TRP A 23 1.10 5.69 -1.41
N PHE A 24 -0.05 5.84 -0.76
CA PHE A 24 -0.76 7.11 -0.62
C PHE A 24 0.12 8.25 -0.13
N PRO A 25 0.91 8.13 0.96
CA PRO A 25 1.67 9.27 1.47
C PRO A 25 2.78 9.70 0.51
N TYR A 26 3.39 8.77 -0.24
CA TYR A 26 4.33 9.10 -1.31
C TYR A 26 3.63 9.85 -2.45
N TYR A 27 2.46 9.37 -2.90
CA TYR A 27 1.71 10.01 -3.97
C TYR A 27 1.18 11.38 -3.62
N VAL A 28 0.83 11.64 -2.35
CA VAL A 28 0.45 12.98 -1.89
C VAL A 28 1.60 13.96 -2.13
N ILE A 29 2.82 13.63 -1.70
CA ILE A 29 3.99 14.50 -1.92
C ILE A 29 4.31 14.64 -3.40
N PHE A 30 4.30 13.53 -4.15
CA PHE A 30 4.55 13.55 -5.59
C PHE A 30 3.56 14.47 -6.33
N THR A 31 2.28 14.40 -5.96
CA THR A 31 1.22 15.20 -6.55
C THR A 31 1.38 16.68 -6.19
N ARG A 32 1.68 17.01 -4.92
CA ARG A 32 1.96 18.41 -4.51
C ARG A 32 3.13 18.99 -5.30
N LYS A 33 4.23 18.24 -5.44
CA LYS A 33 5.37 18.64 -6.28
C LYS A 33 4.97 18.86 -7.74
N ALA A 34 4.13 17.99 -8.29
CA ALA A 34 3.66 18.12 -9.68
C ALA A 34 2.78 19.36 -9.91
N PHE A 35 2.05 19.84 -8.90
CA PHE A 35 1.18 21.02 -8.97
C PHE A 35 1.86 22.34 -8.57
N GLY A 36 3.18 22.35 -8.38
CA GLY A 36 3.94 23.60 -8.20
C GLY A 36 4.30 23.96 -6.76
N ASP A 37 4.13 23.06 -5.78
CA ASP A 37 4.79 23.17 -4.45
C ASP A 37 6.31 22.90 -4.59
N SER A 38 6.98 23.53 -5.57
CA SER A 38 8.39 23.29 -5.89
C SER A 38 9.37 23.94 -4.91
N GLU A 39 8.90 24.84 -4.04
CA GLU A 39 9.73 25.50 -3.02
C GLU A 39 9.82 24.71 -1.71
N GLU A 40 8.97 23.70 -1.49
CA GLU A 40 9.11 22.79 -0.34
C GLU A 40 10.26 21.80 -0.60
N THR A 41 11.43 22.12 -0.03
CA THR A 41 12.55 21.20 0.04
C THR A 41 12.23 20.12 1.08
N TYR A 42 11.55 19.05 0.66
CA TYR A 42 11.35 17.88 1.52
C TYR A 42 12.71 17.27 1.87
N ASP A 43 12.91 16.99 3.16
CA ASP A 43 14.11 16.31 3.65
C ASP A 43 14.30 14.96 2.94
N ALA A 44 15.55 14.63 2.58
CA ALA A 44 15.89 13.38 1.92
C ALA A 44 15.50 12.16 2.78
N THR A 45 15.56 12.31 4.11
CA THR A 45 15.09 11.29 5.06
C THR A 45 13.61 11.02 4.89
N LEU A 46 12.78 12.06 4.76
CA LEU A 46 11.34 11.91 4.59
C LEU A 46 11.00 11.15 3.31
N LEU A 47 11.64 11.50 2.18
CA LEU A 47 11.41 10.81 0.92
C LEU A 47 11.86 9.33 0.99
N THR A 48 12.97 9.06 1.67
CA THR A 48 13.48 7.70 1.88
C THR A 48 12.53 6.87 2.74
N VAL A 49 12.00 7.44 3.83
CA VAL A 49 11.03 6.76 4.70
C VAL A 49 9.74 6.46 3.92
N LEU A 50 9.22 7.43 3.16
CA LEU A 50 7.97 7.26 2.40
C LEU A 50 8.10 6.23 1.29
N THR A 51 9.20 6.24 0.56
CA THR A 51 9.48 5.20 -0.45
C THR A 51 9.66 3.84 0.21
N THR A 52 10.33 3.76 1.37
CA THR A 52 10.46 2.50 2.14
C THR A 52 9.10 1.95 2.59
N ILE A 53 8.17 2.80 3.01
CA ILE A 53 6.80 2.41 3.36
C ILE A 53 6.06 1.88 2.12
N GLY A 54 6.16 2.57 0.98
CA GLY A 54 5.60 2.12 -0.30
C GLY A 54 6.12 0.73 -0.71
N GLN A 55 7.43 0.53 -0.60
CA GLN A 55 8.10 -0.74 -0.94
C GLN A 55 7.73 -1.87 0.02
N SER A 56 7.41 -1.57 1.29
CA SER A 56 6.99 -2.55 2.28
C SER A 56 5.67 -3.25 1.91
N ASN A 57 4.86 -2.69 0.99
CA ASN A 57 3.68 -3.34 0.42
C ASN A 57 3.99 -4.74 -0.15
N ALA A 58 5.19 -4.94 -0.72
CA ALA A 58 5.61 -6.23 -1.26
C ALA A 58 5.68 -7.34 -0.19
N VAL A 59 6.04 -6.98 1.05
CA VAL A 59 6.11 -7.90 2.21
C VAL A 59 4.72 -8.21 2.77
N LEU A 60 3.80 -7.24 2.71
CA LEU A 60 2.44 -7.40 3.21
C LEU A 60 1.61 -8.36 2.36
N ASN A 61 1.93 -8.51 1.08
CA ASN A 61 1.29 -9.46 0.18
C ASN A 61 1.34 -10.91 0.72
N PRO A 62 2.52 -11.54 0.95
CA PRO A 62 2.63 -12.85 1.60
C PRO A 62 1.87 -12.97 2.93
N ILE A 63 1.86 -11.92 3.76
CA ILE A 63 1.14 -11.92 5.04
C ILE A 63 -0.36 -12.01 4.81
N ILE A 64 -0.91 -11.26 3.86
CA ILE A 64 -2.34 -11.32 3.49
C ILE A 64 -2.68 -12.69 2.92
N TYR A 65 -1.86 -13.24 2.00
CA TYR A 65 -2.07 -14.59 1.48
C TYR A 65 -2.06 -15.63 2.61
N GLY A 66 -1.08 -15.57 3.51
CA GLY A 66 -0.93 -16.47 4.66
C GLY A 66 -2.10 -16.36 5.63
N ALA A 67 -2.54 -15.14 5.96
CA ALA A 67 -3.69 -14.90 6.82
C ALA A 67 -4.98 -15.47 6.22
N PHE A 68 -5.18 -15.36 4.91
CA PHE A 68 -6.36 -15.94 4.26
C PHE A 68 -6.23 -17.45 4.01
N HIS A 69 -5.04 -18.02 3.89
CA HIS A 69 -4.85 -19.48 3.72
C HIS A 69 -4.85 -20.24 5.05
N LEU A 70 -4.10 -19.77 6.04
CA LEU A 70 -3.85 -20.43 7.33
C LEU A 70 -4.94 -20.10 8.34
N CYS A 71 -5.29 -18.82 8.49
CA CYS A 71 -6.43 -18.43 9.28
C CYS A 71 -7.66 -18.56 8.36
N LYS A 72 -8.67 -19.32 8.77
CA LYS A 72 -9.96 -19.39 8.05
C LYS A 72 -10.77 -18.10 8.22
N VAL A 73 -10.13 -16.95 8.03
CA VAL A 73 -10.80 -15.65 8.00
C VAL A 73 -11.78 -15.70 6.84
#